data_AF-A0A924FBH2-F1
#
_entry.id   AF-A0A924FBH2-F1
#
_cell.length_a   1.000
_cell.length_b   1.000
_cell.length_c   1.000
_cell.angle_alpha   90.00
_cell.angle_beta   90.00
_cell.angle_gamma   90.00
#
_symmetry.space_group_name_H-M   'P 1'
#
loop_
_entity.id
_entity.type
_entity.pdbx_description
1 polymer ?
#
loop_
_entity_poly.entity_id
_entity_poly.type
_entity_poly.pdbx_seq_one_letter_code
_entity_poly.pdbx_strand_id
1 'polypeptide(L)' 'MKAPISNRVRRILANPSTAHDLVRQVIESRRTNHTAQIQVGQERFELVRVTGKSAASPDKDA' A
#
# COMPACT_ATOMS: atom_id res chain seq x y z
N MET A 1 -19.26 9.69 4.98
CA MET A 1 -18.02 10.41 5.35
C MET A 1 -16.91 9.92 4.42
N LYS A 2 -16.29 10.80 3.64
CA LYS A 2 -15.21 10.43 2.71
C LYS A 2 -13.97 10.16 3.56
N ALA A 3 -13.51 8.91 3.66
CA ALA A 3 -12.33 8.60 4.45
C ALA A 3 -11.16 9.48 3.96
N PRO A 4 -10.49 10.24 4.84
CA PRO A 4 -9.40 11.10 4.42
C PRO A 4 -8.29 10.22 3.86
N ILE A 5 -7.95 10.43 2.59
CA ILE A 5 -6.73 9.87 2.00
C ILE A 5 -5.56 10.31 2.89
N SER A 6 -4.81 9.35 3.43
CA SER A 6 -3.71 9.63 4.34
C SER A 6 -2.70 10.57 3.69
N ASN A 7 -2.05 11.44 4.48
CA ASN A 7 -1.04 12.37 3.97
C ASN A 7 0.10 11.65 3.23
N ARG A 8 0.36 10.38 3.57
CA ARG A 8 1.32 9.52 2.87
C ARG A 8 0.89 9.23 1.44
N VAL A 9 -0.38 8.85 1.22
CA VAL A 9 -0.92 8.62 -0.13
C VAL A 9 -0.93 9.92 -0.94
N ARG A 10 -1.21 11.07 -0.31
CA ARG A 10 -1.10 12.37 -1.00
C ARG A 10 0.32 12.65 -1.49
N ARG A 11 1.34 12.38 -0.67
CA ARG A 11 2.76 12.55 -1.07
C ARG A 11 3.15 11.62 -2.22
N ILE A 12 2.68 10.38 -2.21
CA ILE A 12 2.91 9.42 -3.29
C ILE A 12 2.29 9.91 -4.60
N LEU A 13 1.04 10.38 -4.55
CA LEU A 13 0.31 10.83 -5.73
C LEU A 13 0.73 12.23 -6.22
N ALA A 14 1.38 13.03 -5.38
CA ALA A 14 1.85 14.36 -5.74
C ALA A 14 3.08 14.35 -6.66
N ASN A 15 3.84 13.25 -6.71
CA ASN A 15 4.99 13.09 -7.60
C ASN A 15 4.67 12.06 -8.70
N PRO A 16 4.60 12.47 -9.98
CA PRO A 16 4.29 11.57 -11.09
C PRO A 16 5.24 10.37 -11.20
N SER A 17 6.52 10.55 -10.91
CA SER A 17 7.52 9.47 -10.95
C SER A 17 7.26 8.42 -9.87
N THR A 18 6.93 8.86 -8.65
CA THR A 18 6.57 7.97 -7.54
C THR A 18 5.23 7.28 -7.80
N ALA A 19 4.25 7.98 -8.37
CA ALA A 19 2.97 7.37 -8.75
C ALA A 19 3.14 6.30 -9.84
N HIS A 20 4.01 6.54 -10.83
CA HIS A 20 4.31 5.55 -11.88
C HIS A 20 5.04 4.33 -11.32
N ASP A 21 6.01 4.55 -10.41
CA ASP A 21 6.71 3.47 -9.73
C ASP A 21 5.75 2.62 -8.88
N LEU A 22 4.80 3.26 -8.17
CA LEU A 22 3.74 2.54 -7.45
C LEU A 22 2.98 1.59 -8.36
N VAL A 23 2.50 2.07 -9.52
CA VAL A 23 1.73 1.25 -10.46
C VAL A 23 2.55 0.09 -10.98
N ARG A 24 3.82 0.34 -11.36
CA ARG A 24 4.75 -0.71 -11.81
C ARG A 24 4.93 -1.79 -10.74
N GLN A 25 5.22 -1.39 -9.51
CA GLN A 25 5.44 -2.31 -8.39
C GLN A 25 4.18 -3.12 -8.04
N VAL A 26 2.99 -2.51 -8.11
CA VAL A 26 1.71 -3.22 -7.92
C VAL A 26 1.50 -4.30 -8.99
N ILE A 27 1.78 -3.99 -10.26
CA ILE A 27 1.65 -4.94 -11.38
C ILE A 27 2.64 -6.09 -11.20
N GLU A 28 3.90 -5.78 -10.90
CA GLU A 28 4.96 -6.77 -10.71
C GLU A 28 4.68 -7.69 -9.51
N SER A 29 4.23 -7.12 -8.39
CA SER A 29 3.79 -7.89 -7.22
C SER A 29 2.68 -8.88 -7.57
N ARG A 30 1.68 -8.46 -8.36
CA ARG A 30 0.60 -9.36 -8.79
C ARG A 30 1.08 -10.46 -9.73
N ARG A 31 2.04 -10.17 -10.61
CA ARG A 31 2.58 -11.14 -11.57
C ARG A 31 3.44 -12.19 -10.87
N THR A 32 4.24 -11.77 -9.90
CA THR A 32 5.23 -12.62 -9.22
C THR A 32 4.71 -13.23 -7.92
N ASN A 33 3.59 -12.72 -7.40
CA ASN A 33 3.09 -13.02 -6.05
C ASN A 33 4.11 -12.71 -4.94
N HIS A 34 5.05 -11.81 -5.19
CA HIS A 34 5.99 -11.31 -4.20
C HIS A 34 5.55 -9.95 -3.65
N THR A 35 5.91 -9.70 -2.40
CA THR A 35 5.79 -8.38 -1.79
C THR A 35 6.59 -7.36 -2.59
N ALA A 36 5.95 -6.27 -3.00
CA ALA A 36 6.63 -5.15 -3.64
C ALA A 36 6.83 -3.98 -2.67
N GLN A 37 7.80 -3.13 -3.00
CA GLN A 37 8.18 -2.00 -2.16
C GLN A 37 8.33 -0.75 -3.04
N ILE A 38 7.98 0.39 -2.48
CA ILE A 38 8.06 1.69 -3.15
C ILE A 38 8.88 2.66 -2.31
N GLN A 39 9.71 3.45 -2.99
CA GLN A 39 10.46 4.55 -2.39
C GLN A 39 9.69 5.87 -2.56
N VAL A 40 9.48 6.60 -1.48
CA VAL A 40 8.78 7.89 -1.45
C VAL A 40 9.66 8.89 -0.71
N GLY A 41 10.44 9.67 -1.45
CA GLY A 41 11.51 10.47 -0.86
C GLY A 41 12.57 9.56 -0.22
N GLN A 42 12.84 9.75 1.08
CA GLN A 42 13.78 8.91 1.84
C GLN A 42 13.13 7.68 2.49
N GLU A 43 11.80 7.56 2.41
CA GLU A 43 11.05 6.49 3.07
C GLU A 43 10.79 5.32 2.11
N ARG A 44 10.92 4.09 2.62
CA ARG A 44 10.60 2.85 1.89
C ARG A 44 9.34 2.24 2.48
N PHE A 45 8.35 1.96 1.63
CA PHE A 45 7.06 1.40 2.03
C PHE A 45 6.84 0.05 1.38
N GLU A 46 6.29 -0.89 2.16
CA GLU A 46 5.83 -2.17 1.66
C GLU A 46 4.39 -2.07 1.14
N LEU A 47 4.15 -2.66 -0.03
CA LEU A 47 2.82 -2.76 -0.62
C LEU A 47 2.12 -4.01 -0.08
N VAL A 48 1.26 -3.79 0.91
CA VAL A 48 0.45 -4.87 1.49
C VAL A 48 -0.85 -5.00 0.72
N ARG A 49 -1.12 -6.21 0.22
CA ARG A 49 -2.42 -6.53 -0.38
C ARG A 49 -3.47 -6.62 0.72
N VAL A 50 -4.35 -5.62 0.80
CA VAL A 50 -5.54 -5.71 1.66
C VAL A 50 -6.57 -6.59 0.97
N THR A 51 -6.51 -7.90 1.20
CA THR A 51 -7.63 -8.80 0.94
C THR A 51 -8.65 -8.59 2.04
N GLY A 52 -9.91 -8.29 1.73
CA GLY A 52 -10.96 -7.92 2.68
C GLY A 52 -11.38 -8.99 3.70
N LYS A 53 -10.52 -9.94 4.08
CA LYS A 53 -10.65 -10.61 5.37
C LYS A 53 -10.06 -9.66 6.40
N SER A 54 -10.92 -8.88 7.04
CA SER A 54 -10.60 -8.29 8.35
C SER A 54 -9.83 -9.34 9.13
N ALA A 55 -8.62 -9.01 9.57
CA ALA A 55 -7.95 -9.82 10.58
C ALA A 55 -8.99 -10.04 11.67
N ALA A 56 -9.40 -11.30 11.86
CA ALA A 56 -10.25 -11.66 12.97
C ALA A 56 -9.56 -11.06 14.20
N SER A 57 -10.28 -10.17 14.89
CA SER A 57 -9.94 -9.72 16.22
C SER A 57 -9.47 -10.94 17.01
N PRO A 58 -8.39 -10.85 17.81
CA PRO A 58 -8.03 -11.97 18.67
C PRO A 58 -9.27 -12.25 19.53
N ASP A 59 -9.80 -13.47 19.41
CA ASP A 59 -10.86 -13.97 20.26
C ASP A 59 -10.37 -13.81 21.70
N LYS A 60 -10.88 -12.76 22.32
CA LYS A 60 -10.64 -12.41 23.71
C LYS A 60 -12.04 -12.31 24.27
N ASP A 61 -12.68 -13.45 24.49
CA ASP A 61 -13.65 -13.69 25.56
C ASP A 61 -14.27 -15.10 25.45
N ALA A 62 -14.33 -15.75 26.62
CA ALA A 62 -15.19 -16.87 27.03
C ALA A 62 -14.78 -18.31 26.65
#